data_AF-A0A8B3P2P7-F1
#
_entry.id   AF-A0A8B3P2P7-F1
#
_cell.length_a   1.000
_cell.length_b   1.000
_cell.length_c   1.000
_cell.angle_alpha   90.00
_cell.angle_beta   90.00
_cell.angle_gamma   90.00
#
_symmetry.space_group_name_H-M   'P 1'
#
loop_
_entity.id
_entity.type
_entity.pdbx_description
1 polymer ?
#
loop_
_entity_poly.entity_id
_entity_poly.type
_entity_poly.pdbx_seq_one_letter_code
_entity_poly.pdbx_strand_id
1 'polypeptide(L)' 'MSRRHLTTLRSIIAAWDERKRFRWDLERMSKDNPHLIDDIGLTRRQVEAEIAKPFWRR' A
#
# COMPACT_ATOMS: atom_id res chain seq x y z
N MET A 1 -3.58 -7.66 -30.78
CA MET A 1 -3.36 -8.08 -29.38
C MET A 1 -4.69 -8.45 -28.74
N SER A 2 -4.79 -9.61 -28.08
CA SER A 2 -6.04 -10.14 -27.51
C SER A 2 -6.56 -9.26 -26.37
N ARG A 3 -7.85 -8.90 -26.39
CA ARG A 3 -8.52 -8.05 -25.36
C ARG A 3 -8.28 -8.54 -23.93
N ARG A 4 -8.10 -9.85 -23.73
CA ARG A 4 -7.83 -10.48 -22.42
C ARG A 4 -6.50 -10.03 -21.79
N HIS A 5 -5.45 -9.85 -22.59
CA HIS A 5 -4.14 -9.41 -22.06
C HIS A 5 -4.19 -7.97 -21.56
N LEU A 6 -4.95 -7.11 -22.24
CA LEU A 6 -5.11 -5.71 -21.84
C LEU A 6 -5.88 -5.60 -20.51
N THR A 7 -6.90 -6.42 -20.30
CA THR A 7 -7.63 -6.47 -19.03
C THR A 7 -6.72 -6.89 -17.88
N THR A 8 -5.93 -7.95 -18.05
CA THR A 8 -4.99 -8.41 -17.01
C THR A 8 -3.96 -7.34 -16.66
N LEU A 9 -3.39 -6.66 -17.66
CA LEU A 9 -2.44 -5.57 -17.43
C LEU A 9 -3.07 -4.40 -16.66
N ARG A 10 -4.30 -4.02 -17.01
CA ARG A 10 -5.05 -2.97 -16.29
C ARG A 10 -5.31 -3.36 -14.83
N SER A 11 -5.67 -4.61 -14.57
CA SER A 11 -5.88 -5.10 -13.20
C SER A 11 -4.59 -5.10 -12.37
N ILE A 12 -3.45 -5.45 -12.98
CA ILE A 12 -2.14 -5.40 -12.29
C ILE A 12 -1.78 -3.95 -11.94
N ILE A 13 -1.96 -3.01 -12.86
CA ILE A 13 -1.69 -1.59 -12.62
C ILE A 13 -2.62 -1.05 -11.53
N ALA A 14 -3.91 -1.38 -11.58
CA ALA A 14 -4.87 -0.97 -10.55
C ALA A 14 -4.48 -1.50 -9.16
N ALA A 15 -4.04 -2.76 -9.07
CA ALA A 15 -3.56 -3.34 -7.82
C ALA A 15 -2.29 -2.64 -7.29
N TRP A 16 -1.40 -2.17 -8.18
CA TRP A 16 -0.23 -1.39 -7.77
C TRP A 16 -0.59 0.01 -7.27
N ASP A 17 -1.56 0.65 -7.93
CA ASP A 17 -2.06 1.96 -7.54
C ASP A 17 -2.77 1.92 -6.17
N GLU A 18 -3.59 0.89 -5.94
CA GLU A 18 -4.21 0.62 -4.65
C GLU A 18 -3.17 0.45 -3.54
N ARG A 19 -2.10 -0.34 -3.77
CA ARG A 19 -1.00 -0.51 -2.82
C ARG A 19 -0.28 0.79 -2.52
N LYS A 20 -0.03 1.61 -3.54
CA LYS A 20 0.61 2.92 -3.37
C LYS A 20 -0.24 3.83 -2.49
N ARG A 21 -1.55 3.91 -2.75
CA ARG A 21 -2.49 4.70 -1.93
C ARG A 21 -2.52 4.21 -0.49
N PHE A 22 -2.64 2.90 -0.27
CA PHE A 22 -2.61 2.31 1.06
C PHE A 22 -1.36 2.71 1.85
N ARG A 23 -0.16 2.64 1.24
CA ARG A 23 1.08 3.04 1.92
C ARG A 23 1.17 4.53 2.19
N TRP A 24 0.65 5.37 1.30
CA TRP A 24 0.56 6.82 1.54
C TRP A 24 -0.39 7.16 2.69
N ASP A 25 -1.53 6.48 2.78
CA ASP A 25 -2.48 6.68 3.87
C ASP A 25 -1.88 6.19 5.20
N LEU A 26 -1.15 5.07 5.17
CA LEU A 26 -0.45 4.54 6.34
C LEU A 26 0.70 5.47 6.80
N GLU A 27 1.45 6.05 5.86
CA GLU A 27 2.48 7.05 6.16
C GLU A 27 1.86 8.31 6.78
N ARG A 28 0.75 8.79 6.21
CA ARG A 28 0.02 9.94 6.75
C ARG A 28 -0.50 9.66 8.16
N MET A 29 -1.14 8.51 8.35
CA MET A 29 -1.64 8.09 9.67
C MET A 29 -0.51 7.96 10.69
N SER A 30 0.64 7.42 10.30
CA SER A 30 1.81 7.33 11.19
C SER A 30 2.40 8.69 11.57
N LYS A 31 2.28 9.71 10.72
CA LYS A 31 2.77 11.07 11.00
C LYS A 31 1.78 11.89 11.80
N ASP A 32 0.51 11.87 11.39
CA ASP A 32 -0.52 12.75 11.93
C ASP A 32 -1.17 12.16 13.18
N ASN A 33 -1.30 10.83 13.25
CA ASN A 33 -2.01 10.12 14.31
C ASN A 33 -1.28 8.83 14.71
N PRO A 34 -0.06 8.92 15.27
CA PRO A 34 0.75 7.74 15.59
C PRO A 34 0.06 6.76 16.56
N HIS A 35 -0.81 7.25 17.45
CA HIS A 35 -1.57 6.42 18.39
C HIS A 35 -2.55 5.47 17.68
N LEU A 36 -3.09 5.85 16.51
CA LEU A 36 -3.99 4.98 15.73
C LEU A 36 -3.27 3.76 15.16
N ILE A 37 -1.96 3.85 14.95
CA ILE A 37 -1.14 2.70 14.52
C ILE A 37 -1.14 1.63 15.62
N ASP A 38 -0.96 2.07 16.87
CA ASP A 38 -0.96 1.18 18.04
C ASP A 38 -2.37 0.62 18.31
N ASP A 39 -3.43 1.41 18.10
CA ASP A 39 -4.83 0.98 18.27
C ASP A 39 -5.26 -0.13 17.29
N ILE A 40 -4.70 -0.14 16.07
CA ILE A 40 -4.93 -1.24 15.10
C ILE A 40 -3.96 -2.41 15.30
N GLY A 41 -3.17 -2.41 16.38
CA GLY A 41 -2.25 -3.47 16.74
C GLY A 41 -0.98 -3.51 15.87
N LEU A 42 -0.64 -2.42 15.18
CA LEU A 42 0.61 -2.30 14.46
C LEU A 42 1.62 -1.53 15.31
N THR A 43 2.89 -1.89 15.20
CA THR A 43 3.99 -1.08 15.73
C THR A 43 4.49 -0.13 14.66
N ARG A 44 5.05 1.01 15.08
CA ARG A 44 5.73 1.95 14.16
C ARG A 44 6.77 1.28 13.27
N ARG A 45 7.52 0.30 13.80
CA ARG A 45 8.52 -0.48 13.02
C ARG A 45 7.88 -1.33 11.93
N GLN A 46 6.72 -1.93 12.18
CA GLN A 46 5.99 -2.68 11.15
C GLN A 46 5.47 -1.74 10.07
N VAL A 47 4.98 -0.57 10.44
CA VAL A 47 4.54 0.46 9.48
C VAL A 47 5.70 0.95 8.62
N GLU A 48 6.84 1.27 9.22
CA GLU A 48 8.04 1.68 8.49
C GLU A 48 8.50 0.57 7.52
N ALA A 49 8.44 -0.70 7.93
CA ALA A 49 8.75 -1.83 7.06
C ALA A 49 7.75 -2.00 5.91
N GLU A 50 6.46 -1.76 6.13
CA GLU A 50 5.42 -1.80 5.09
C GLU A 50 5.57 -0.66 4.07
N ILE A 51 5.89 0.54 4.54
CA ILE A 51 6.12 1.72 3.68
C ILE A 51 7.38 1.53 2.83
N ALA A 52 8.42 0.90 3.38
CA ALA A 52 9.67 0.62 2.66
C ALA A 52 9.53 -0.42 1.53
N LYS A 53 8.42 -1.16 1.44
CA LYS A 53 8.21 -2.13 0.37
C LYS A 53 8.08 -1.44 -1.00
N PRO A 54 8.70 -1.98 -2.07
CA PRO A 54 8.44 -1.52 -3.43
C PRO A 54 6.96 -1.65 -3.82
N PHE A 55 6.45 -0.76 -4.67
CA PHE A 55 5.02 -0.71 -5.04
C PHE A 55 4.48 -2.02 -5.65
N TRP A 56 5.34 -2.78 -6.34
CA TRP A 56 4.98 -4.06 -6.95
C TRP A 56 4.91 -5.23 -5.94
N ARG A 57 5.56 -5.10 -4.79
CA ARG A 57 5.65 -6.16 -3.77
C ARG A 57 4.47 -6.06 -2.81
N ARG A 58 3.89 -7.21 -2.45
CA ARG A 58 2.86 -7.32 -1.41
C ARG A 58 3.53 -7.58 -0.06
#